data_AF-N9M836-F1
#
_entry.id   AF-N9M836-F1
#
_cell.length_a   1.000
_cell.length_b   1.000
_cell.length_c   1.000
_cell.angle_alpha   90.00
_cell.angle_beta   90.00
_cell.angle_gamma   90.00
#
_symmetry.space_group_name_H-M   'P 1'
#
loop_
_entity.id
_entity.type
_entity.pdbx_description
1 polymer ?
#
loop_
_entity_poly.entity_id
_entity_poly.type
_entity_poly.pdbx_seq_one_letter_code
_entity_poly.pdbx_strand_id
1 'polypeptide(L)' 'MIFRIKKKHEVGFKLWLEKLGYAKNELADGSSTFSGKGTRKTLSYVLLKKDLTGNAACQVLFHEYEEHLDNPDYLDVKVA' A
#
# COMPACT_ATOMS: atom_id res chain seq x y z
N MET A 1 3.19 -0.69 -19.70
CA MET A 1 2.66 -1.77 -18.83
C MET A 1 1.77 -1.13 -17.78
N ILE A 2 0.54 -1.60 -17.58
CA ILE A 2 -0.37 -1.04 -16.57
C ILE A 2 -0.11 -1.79 -15.25
N PHE A 3 0.26 -1.07 -14.20
CA PHE A 3 0.44 -1.63 -12.86
C PHE A 3 -0.90 -2.14 -12.31
N ARG A 4 -0.93 -3.40 -11.85
CA ARG A 4 -2.13 -4.02 -11.27
C ARG A 4 -1.75 -5.02 -10.18
N ILE A 5 -2.41 -4.89 -9.03
CA ILE A 5 -2.23 -5.78 -7.88
C ILE A 5 -2.97 -7.10 -8.13
N LYS A 6 -2.38 -8.23 -7.72
CA LYS A 6 -3.08 -9.53 -7.73
C LYS A 6 -4.14 -9.52 -6.62
N LYS A 7 -5.35 -9.97 -6.92
CA LYS A 7 -6.49 -9.97 -5.97
C LYS A 7 -6.19 -10.63 -4.62
N LYS A 8 -5.36 -11.68 -4.61
CA LYS A 8 -4.91 -12.34 -3.37
C LYS A 8 -4.15 -11.43 -2.39
N HIS A 9 -3.50 -10.37 -2.91
CA HIS A 9 -2.73 -9.43 -2.11
C HIS A 9 -3.53 -8.17 -1.73
N GLU A 10 -4.75 -7.99 -2.25
CA GLU A 10 -5.54 -6.78 -2.01
C GLU A 10 -5.73 -6.53 -0.50
N VAL A 11 -6.27 -7.52 0.22
CA VAL A 11 -6.58 -7.37 1.65
C VAL A 11 -5.30 -7.17 2.48
N GLY A 12 -4.26 -7.97 2.21
CA GLY A 12 -2.98 -7.87 2.93
C GLY A 12 -2.27 -6.54 2.70
N PHE A 13 -2.28 -6.04 1.46
CA PHE A 13 -1.70 -4.75 1.12
C PHE A 13 -2.44 -3.60 1.82
N LYS A 14 -3.78 -3.61 1.84
CA LYS A 14 -4.58 -2.60 2.56
C LYS A 14 -4.24 -2.57 4.05
N LEU A 15 -4.18 -3.73 4.70
CA LEU A 15 -3.81 -3.86 6.11
C LEU A 15 -2.36 -3.40 6.39
N TRP A 16 -1.43 -3.70 5.48
CA TRP A 16 -0.04 -3.27 5.60
C TRP A 16 0.10 -1.75 5.53
N LEU A 17 -0.64 -1.09 4.63
CA LEU A 17 -0.70 0.37 4.58
C LEU A 17 -1.25 0.97 5.88
N GLU A 18 -2.29 0.38 6.46
CA GLU A 18 -2.82 0.80 7.76
C GLU A 18 -1.78 0.65 8.88
N LYS A 19 -1.01 -0.45 8.90
CA LYS A 19 0.10 -0.65 9.84
C LYS A 19 1.24 0.35 9.68
N LEU A 20 1.50 0.82 8.45
CA LEU A 20 2.45 1.89 8.18
C LEU A 20 1.95 3.28 8.61
N GLY A 21 0.72 3.39 9.12
CA GLY A 21 0.12 4.64 9.59
C GLY A 21 -0.64 5.41 8.52
N TYR A 22 -1.00 4.78 7.40
CA TYR A 22 -1.90 5.39 6.43
C TYR A 22 -3.36 5.26 6.87
N ALA A 23 -4.11 6.35 6.79
CA ALA A 23 -5.55 6.36 7.00
C ALA A 23 -6.27 5.88 5.72
N LYS A 24 -6.94 4.74 5.80
CA LYS A 24 -7.82 4.21 4.75
C LYS A 24 -9.10 5.05 4.65
N ASN A 25 -9.49 5.40 3.44
CA ASN A 25 -10.79 5.96 3.10
C ASN A 25 -11.39 5.19 1.93
N GLU A 26 -12.66 4.82 2.03
CA GLU A 26 -13.36 4.11 0.96
C GLU A 26 -14.21 5.10 0.16
N LEU A 27 -14.07 5.06 -1.17
CA LEU A 27 -14.81 5.89 -2.11
C LEU A 27 -16.09 5.16 -2.53
N ALA A 28 -17.13 5.93 -2.87
CA ALA A 28 -18.43 5.39 -3.30
C ALA A 28 -18.34 4.46 -4.52
N ASP A 29 -17.31 4.59 -5.36
CA ASP A 29 -17.04 3.74 -6.52
C ASP A 29 -16.45 2.36 -6.17
N GLY A 30 -16.15 2.11 -4.89
CA GLY A 30 -15.48 0.89 -4.40
C GLY A 30 -13.95 0.94 -4.51
N SER A 31 -13.41 2.11 -4.85
CA SER A 31 -11.97 2.40 -4.76
C SER A 31 -11.60 2.75 -3.31
N SER A 32 -10.33 2.56 -2.93
CA SER A 32 -9.80 2.93 -1.62
C SER A 32 -8.65 3.93 -1.77
N THR A 33 -8.64 4.96 -0.93
CA THR A 33 -7.52 5.88 -0.83
C THR A 33 -6.84 5.73 0.52
N PHE A 34 -5.54 5.94 0.56
CA PHE A 34 -4.74 5.89 1.77
C PHE A 34 -3.92 7.15 1.87
N SER A 35 -4.01 7.85 2.99
CA SER A 35 -3.28 9.09 3.23
C SER A 35 -2.63 9.09 4.62
N GLY A 36 -1.34 9.42 4.67
CA GLY A 36 -0.57 9.44 5.92
C GLY A 36 -0.05 10.84 6.20
N LYS A 37 -0.29 11.37 7.41
CA LYS A 37 0.43 12.55 7.90
C LYS A 37 1.78 12.08 8.44
N GLY A 38 2.87 12.41 7.74
CA GLY A 38 4.24 12.02 8.14
C GLY A 38 4.85 10.88 7.32
N THR A 39 4.10 10.30 6.38
CA THR A 39 4.65 9.36 5.40
C THR A 39 5.54 10.08 4.38
N ARG A 40 6.41 9.34 3.66
CA ARG A 40 7.30 9.93 2.63
C ARG A 40 6.50 10.91 1.76
N LYS A 41 6.94 12.17 1.64
CA LYS A 41 6.18 13.26 0.98
C LYS A 41 5.60 12.87 -0.38
N THR A 42 6.35 12.09 -1.15
CA THR A 42 5.98 11.58 -2.50
C THR A 42 4.97 10.42 -2.48
N LEU A 43 4.78 9.75 -1.35
CA LEU A 43 3.86 8.63 -1.13
C LEU A 43 2.72 9.00 -0.17
N SER A 44 2.47 10.29 0.06
CA SER A 44 1.46 10.76 1.04
C SER A 44 0.02 10.45 0.63
N TYR A 45 -0.20 10.13 -0.65
CA TYR A 45 -1.52 9.81 -1.19
C TYR A 45 -1.43 8.59 -2.10
N VAL A 46 -2.12 7.54 -1.70
CA VAL A 46 -2.20 6.27 -2.42
C VAL A 46 -3.64 6.10 -2.87
N LEU A 47 -3.83 5.81 -4.15
CA LEU A 47 -5.12 5.45 -4.72
C LEU A 47 -5.05 4.01 -5.19
N LEU A 48 -5.92 3.17 -4.65
CA LEU A 48 -6.17 1.81 -5.09
C LEU A 48 -7.59 1.73 -5.65
N LYS A 49 -7.73 1.49 -6.95
CA LYS A 49 -9.03 1.37 -7.59
C LYS A 49 -9.65 0.00 -7.37
N LYS A 50 -10.97 -0.09 -7.56
CA LYS A 50 -11.72 -1.35 -7.52
C LYS A 50 -11.19 -2.41 -8.49
N ASP A 51 -10.65 -1.98 -9.64
CA ASP A 51 -10.06 -2.88 -10.64
C ASP A 51 -8.64 -3.38 -10.26
N LEU A 52 -8.12 -2.97 -9.10
CA LEU A 52 -6.79 -3.26 -8.55
C LEU A 52 -5.62 -2.54 -9.22
N THR A 53 -5.88 -1.54 -10.07
CA THR A 53 -4.86 -0.57 -10.48
C THR A 53 -4.73 0.54 -9.45
N GLY A 54 -3.63 1.30 -9.51
CA GLY A 54 -3.40 2.40 -8.60
C GLY A 54 -2.55 3.50 -9.20
N ASN A 55 -2.33 4.56 -8.42
CA ASN A 55 -1.39 5.63 -8.80
C ASN A 55 0.07 5.18 -8.59
N ALA A 56 1.03 6.01 -9.00
CA ALA A 56 2.45 5.72 -8.87
C ALA A 56 2.87 5.40 -7.42
N ALA A 57 2.28 6.08 -6.42
CA ALA A 57 2.54 5.78 -5.02
C ALA A 57 2.07 4.37 -4.62
N CYS A 58 0.91 3.94 -5.11
CA CYS A 58 0.41 2.58 -4.92
C CYS A 58 1.35 1.54 -5.51
N GLN A 59 1.93 1.81 -6.68
CA GLN A 59 2.90 0.92 -7.31
C GLN A 59 4.18 0.76 -6.49
N VAL A 60 4.76 1.87 -6.03
CA VAL A 60 5.99 1.85 -5.22
C VAL A 60 5.75 1.10 -3.90
N LEU A 61 4.67 1.43 -3.19
CA LEU A 61 4.35 0.78 -1.92
C LEU A 61 4.00 -0.70 -2.09
N PHE A 62 3.36 -1.08 -3.20
CA PHE A 62 3.08 -2.48 -3.46
C PHE A 62 4.35 -3.29 -3.73
N HIS A 63 5.35 -2.68 -4.38
CA HIS A 63 6.65 -3.32 -4.55
C HIS A 63 7.32 -3.54 -3.19
N GLU A 64 7.35 -2.52 -2.32
CA GLU A 64 7.88 -2.63 -0.95
C GLU A 64 7.12 -3.71 -0.14
N TYR A 65 5.80 -3.85 -0.36
CA TYR A 65 5.00 -4.91 0.24
C TYR A 65 5.37 -6.31 -0.29
N GLU A 66 5.59 -6.46 -1.59
CA GLU A 66 6.05 -7.74 -2.16
C GLU A 66 7.43 -8.15 -1.62
N GLU A 67 8.36 -7.19 -1.49
CA GLU A 67 9.66 -7.42 -0.86
C GLU A 67 9.53 -7.83 0.63
N HIS A 68 8.59 -7.22 1.35
CA HIS A 68 8.28 -7.57 2.74
C HIS A 68 7.70 -8.98 2.88
N LEU A 69 6.89 -9.44 1.91
CA LEU A 69 6.37 -10.81 1.90
C LEU A 69 7.46 -11.86 1.62
N ASP A 70 8.43 -11.52 0.77
CA ASP A 70 9.56 -12.39 0.44
C ASP A 70 10.59 -12.46 1.59
N ASN A 71 10.68 -11.38 2.38
CA ASN A 71 11.59 -11.26 3.53
C ASN A 71 10.82 -11.06 4.84
N PRO A 72 10.34 -12.14 5.49
CA PRO A 72 9.61 -12.05 6.76
C PRO A 72 10.45 -11.47 7.92
N ASP A 73 11.76 -11.32 7.75
CA ASP A 73 12.72 -10.83 8.75
C ASP A 73 12.83 -9.28 8.81
N TYR A 74 12.18 -8.54 7.90
CA TYR A 74 12.38 -7.08 7.79
C TYR A 74 11.83 -6.25 8.98
N LEU A 75 11.08 -6.86 9.89
CA LEU A 75 10.55 -6.19 11.09
C LEU A 75 11.48 -6.27 12.32
N ASP A 76 12.57 -7.04 12.28
CA ASP A 76 13.47 -7.20 13.45
C ASP A 76 14.67 -6.22 13.44
N VAL A 77 15.00 -5.59 12.30
CA VAL A 77 16.29 -4.86 12.15
C VAL A 77 16.21 -3.34 12.44
N LYS A 78 15.11 -2.79 12.95
CA LYS A 78 15.05 -1.37 13.36
C LYS A 78 14.48 -1.10 14.76
N VAL A 79 14.78 -2.00 15.70
CA VAL A 79 14.83 -1.66 17.13
C VAL A 79 16.21 -2.08 17.65
N ALA A 80 17.21 -1.23 17.40
CA ALA A 80 18.50 -1.25 18.08
C ALA A 80 18.94 0.19 18.33
#